data_AF-A0A7J4NK24-F1
#
_entry.id   AF-A0A7J4NK24-F1
#
_cell.length_a   1.000
_cell.length_b   1.000
_cell.length_c   1.000
_cell.angle_alpha   90.00
_cell.angle_beta   90.00
_cell.angle_gamma   90.00
#
_symmetry.space_group_name_H-M   'P 1'
#
loop_
_entity.id
_entity.type
_entity.pdbx_description
1 polymer ?
#
loop_
_entity_poly.entity_id
_entity_poly.type
_entity_poly.pdbx_seq_one_letter_code
_entity_poly.pdbx_strand_id
1 'polypeptide(L)'
;MSGGLGDVSALWVGGVDLRREPGCPFLSDDYGGNGEVESWHHPMQMLVVWRNRKTRHTSSYIDNPEWKVRIRMSGEETITPLLSGDWNSYRWREILDAATIFANQSGLASDAGRAELLDIANEAIVASGTNATPLLCMLGESVVIIPNNLDSNLSINEMGKIADYLESVNLQSCIVNLSSDTLR
;
A
#
# COMPACT_ATOMS: atom_id res chain seq x y z
N MET A 1 3.69 6.31 -22.93
CA MET A 1 2.81 6.11 -21.77
C MET A 1 3.46 5.06 -20.90
N SER A 2 4.09 5.41 -19.78
CA SER A 2 4.49 4.37 -18.82
C SER A 2 3.27 4.07 -17.94
N GLY A 3 2.58 2.96 -18.22
CA GLY A 3 1.72 2.32 -17.22
C GLY A 3 2.56 1.84 -16.04
N GLY A 4 1.95 1.68 -14.87
CA GLY A 4 2.66 1.24 -13.66
C GLY A 4 3.48 -0.02 -13.91
N LEU A 5 4.74 -0.03 -13.46
CA LEU A 5 5.67 -1.13 -13.68
C LEU A 5 5.36 -2.38 -12.83
N GLY A 6 4.54 -2.24 -11.79
CA GLY A 6 4.21 -3.31 -10.84
C GLY A 6 2.79 -3.84 -10.94
N ASP A 7 1.85 -3.04 -11.45
CA ASP A 7 0.41 -3.34 -11.37
C ASP A 7 0.05 -4.65 -12.10
N VAL A 8 0.67 -4.90 -13.26
CA VAL A 8 0.46 -6.13 -14.03
C VAL A 8 1.00 -7.35 -13.28
N SER A 9 2.18 -7.24 -12.67
CA SER A 9 2.75 -8.34 -11.88
C SER A 9 1.89 -8.66 -10.66
N ALA A 10 1.39 -7.63 -9.97
CA ALA A 10 0.49 -7.81 -8.82
C ALA A 10 -0.83 -8.49 -9.22
N LEU A 11 -1.46 -8.05 -10.32
CA LEU A 11 -2.67 -8.71 -10.85
C LEU A 11 -2.39 -10.14 -11.34
N TRP A 12 -1.19 -10.40 -11.85
CA TRP A 12 -0.78 -11.73 -12.26
C TRP A 12 -0.71 -12.71 -11.09
N VAL A 13 -0.21 -12.32 -9.92
CA VAL A 13 -0.06 -13.25 -8.78
C VAL A 13 -1.16 -13.20 -7.74
N GLY A 14 -1.93 -12.11 -7.68
CA GLY A 14 -2.94 -11.88 -6.65
C GLY A 14 -2.36 -11.78 -5.23
N GLY A 15 -3.23 -11.53 -4.24
CA GLY A 15 -2.83 -11.50 -2.83
C GLY A 15 -1.83 -10.40 -2.49
N VAL A 16 -0.90 -10.71 -1.58
CA VAL A 16 0.20 -9.82 -1.17
C VAL A 16 1.47 -10.26 -1.89
N ASP A 17 1.95 -9.44 -2.83
CA ASP A 17 3.07 -9.77 -3.69
C ASP A 17 4.42 -9.22 -3.20
N LEU A 18 5.48 -9.98 -3.46
CA LEU A 18 6.87 -9.54 -3.38
C LEU A 18 7.52 -9.77 -4.73
N ARG A 19 8.03 -8.68 -5.32
CA ARG A 19 8.82 -8.73 -6.56
C ARG A 19 10.29 -8.90 -6.20
N ARG A 20 10.82 -10.11 -6.36
CA ARG A 20 12.24 -10.42 -6.10
C ARG A 20 13.14 -9.89 -7.19
N GLU A 21 12.73 -10.11 -8.44
CA GLU A 21 13.46 -9.62 -9.61
C GLU A 21 12.59 -8.66 -10.43
N PRO A 22 13.10 -7.49 -10.82
CA PRO A 22 12.35 -6.55 -11.63
C PRO A 22 12.14 -7.13 -13.04
N GLY A 23 10.90 -7.07 -13.53
CA GLY A 23 10.57 -7.50 -14.87
C GLY A 23 9.09 -7.85 -15.02
N CYS A 24 8.67 -8.08 -16.26
CA CYS A 24 7.40 -8.74 -16.53
C CYS A 24 7.53 -10.22 -16.13
N PRO A 25 6.54 -10.82 -15.47
CA PRO A 25 6.53 -12.26 -15.21
C PRO A 25 6.67 -13.05 -16.52
N PHE A 26 7.27 -14.23 -16.44
CA PHE A 26 7.30 -15.15 -17.58
C PHE A 26 5.87 -15.58 -17.95
N LEU A 27 5.48 -15.39 -19.22
CA LEU A 27 4.15 -15.77 -19.71
C LEU A 27 4.23 -17.00 -20.62
N SER A 28 5.18 -17.02 -21.57
CA SER A 28 5.42 -18.12 -22.50
C SER A 28 6.81 -18.00 -23.13
N ASP A 29 7.26 -19.00 -23.89
CA ASP A 29 8.59 -19.03 -24.52
C ASP A 29 8.90 -17.78 -25.38
N ASP A 30 7.87 -17.15 -25.97
CA ASP A 30 7.99 -15.97 -26.84
C ASP A 30 7.57 -14.65 -26.17
N TYR A 31 7.01 -14.67 -24.95
CA TYR A 31 6.42 -13.49 -24.29
C TYR A 31 6.68 -13.47 -22.77
N GLY A 32 7.01 -12.29 -22.24
CA GLY A 32 7.31 -12.08 -20.81
C GLY A 32 8.77 -11.70 -20.57
N GLY A 33 9.22 -11.74 -19.32
CA GLY A 33 10.61 -11.48 -18.94
C GLY A 33 11.05 -12.32 -17.75
N ASN A 34 12.28 -12.11 -17.28
CA ASN A 34 12.84 -12.80 -16.10
C ASN A 34 12.38 -12.15 -14.78
N GLY A 35 11.20 -11.52 -14.76
CA GLY A 35 10.65 -10.97 -13.53
C GLY A 35 10.21 -12.09 -12.59
N GLU A 36 10.61 -12.02 -11.33
CA GLU A 36 10.25 -12.99 -10.31
C GLU A 36 9.34 -12.33 -9.28
N VAL A 37 8.17 -12.91 -9.09
CA VAL A 37 7.16 -12.42 -8.15
C VAL A 37 6.59 -13.60 -7.37
N GLU A 38 6.63 -13.48 -6.05
CA GLU A 38 6.01 -14.41 -5.11
C GLU A 38 4.78 -13.77 -4.51
N SER A 39 3.77 -14.58 -4.16
CA SER A 39 2.61 -14.09 -3.43
C SER A 39 2.14 -15.08 -2.38
N TRP A 40 1.47 -14.54 -1.37
CA TRP A 40 0.63 -15.30 -0.46
C TRP A 40 -0.70 -14.59 -0.33
N HIS A 41 -1.72 -15.34 0.09
CA HIS A 41 -3.05 -14.81 0.30
C HIS A 41 -3.53 -15.13 1.71
N HIS A 42 -4.13 -14.12 2.34
CA HIS A 42 -4.88 -14.25 3.59
C HIS A 42 -6.15 -13.40 3.48
N PRO A 43 -7.34 -13.94 3.77
CA PRO A 43 -8.57 -13.15 3.74
C PRO A 43 -8.47 -11.97 4.72
N MET A 44 -8.48 -10.75 4.20
CA MET A 44 -8.42 -9.53 5.00
C MET A 44 -9.37 -8.47 4.46
N GLN A 45 -9.97 -7.71 5.38
CA GLN A 45 -10.78 -6.55 5.04
C GLN A 45 -9.97 -5.29 5.37
N MET A 46 -10.17 -4.26 4.57
CA MET A 46 -9.47 -3.00 4.73
C MET A 46 -10.35 -1.84 4.29
N LEU A 47 -10.04 -0.65 4.78
CA LEU A 47 -10.74 0.57 4.41
C LEU A 47 -9.83 1.43 3.54
N VAL A 48 -10.21 1.65 2.29
CA VAL A 48 -9.53 2.61 1.40
C VAL A 48 -10.16 3.97 1.63
N VAL A 49 -9.34 5.01 1.77
CA VAL A 49 -9.76 6.38 2.11
C VAL A 49 -9.12 7.35 1.14
N TRP A 50 -9.90 8.31 0.62
CA TRP A 50 -9.42 9.32 -0.31
C TRP A 50 -10.19 10.63 -0.16
N ARG A 51 -9.64 11.70 -0.71
CA ARG A 51 -10.31 13.01 -0.71
C ARG A 51 -11.35 13.08 -1.81
N ASN A 52 -12.48 13.74 -1.53
CA ASN A 52 -13.51 14.05 -2.52
C ASN A 52 -13.12 15.24 -3.42
N ARG A 53 -11.90 15.21 -3.98
CA ARG A 53 -11.40 16.21 -4.92
C ARG A 53 -10.46 15.55 -5.94
N LYS A 54 -10.55 15.95 -7.21
CA LYS A 54 -9.60 15.53 -8.25
C LYS A 54 -8.33 16.36 -8.10
N THR A 55 -7.41 15.91 -7.27
CA THR A 55 -6.07 16.50 -7.17
C THR A 55 -5.12 15.79 -8.13
N ARG A 56 -4.57 16.54 -9.10
CA ARG A 56 -3.54 16.06 -10.03
C ARG A 56 -2.18 16.48 -9.48
N HIS A 57 -1.83 16.04 -8.27
CA HIS A 57 -0.59 16.44 -7.59
C HIS A 57 0.61 15.49 -7.83
N THR A 58 0.49 14.51 -8.73
CA THR A 58 1.58 13.55 -9.00
C THR A 58 2.74 14.13 -9.80
N SER A 59 2.58 15.26 -10.48
CA SER A 59 3.59 15.77 -11.42
C SER A 59 4.73 16.55 -10.79
N SER A 60 4.58 17.12 -9.59
CA SER A 60 5.63 17.96 -9.01
C SER A 60 6.78 17.17 -8.38
N TYR A 61 6.50 16.03 -7.75
CA TYR A 61 7.53 15.22 -7.09
C TYR A 61 8.15 14.17 -8.00
N ILE A 62 7.40 13.63 -8.97
CA ILE A 62 7.91 12.62 -9.90
C ILE A 62 9.03 13.20 -10.77
N ASP A 63 9.13 14.52 -10.94
CA ASP A 63 10.21 15.14 -11.72
C ASP A 63 11.33 15.74 -10.87
N ASN A 64 11.22 15.71 -9.52
CA ASN A 64 12.27 16.18 -8.64
C ASN A 64 13.41 15.14 -8.54
N PRO A 65 14.64 15.45 -8.99
CA PRO A 65 15.74 14.49 -9.03
C PRO A 65 16.19 14.04 -7.64
N GLU A 66 16.19 14.93 -6.65
CA GLU A 66 16.55 14.57 -5.27
C GLU A 66 15.51 13.65 -4.64
N TRP A 67 14.22 13.90 -4.92
CA TRP A 67 13.15 13.05 -4.44
C TRP A 67 13.19 11.67 -5.09
N LYS A 68 13.50 11.57 -6.39
CA LYS A 68 13.75 10.27 -7.06
C LYS A 68 14.86 9.48 -6.36
N VAL A 69 15.97 10.16 -6.01
CA VAL A 69 17.08 9.52 -5.29
C VAL A 69 16.61 9.02 -3.92
N ARG A 70 15.87 9.84 -3.16
CA ARG A 70 15.32 9.40 -1.87
C ARG A 70 14.41 8.19 -1.98
N ILE A 71 13.45 8.21 -2.91
CA ILE A 71 12.53 7.08 -3.16
C ILE A 71 13.32 5.81 -3.50
N ARG A 72 14.34 5.93 -4.36
CA ARG A 72 15.17 4.79 -4.74
C ARG A 72 15.93 4.23 -3.54
N MET A 73 16.65 5.08 -2.81
CA MET A 73 17.46 4.66 -1.68
C MET A 73 16.60 4.05 -0.56
N SER A 74 15.50 4.71 -0.19
CA SER A 74 14.59 4.18 0.84
C SER A 74 13.90 2.90 0.37
N GLY A 75 13.57 2.78 -0.92
CA GLY A 75 13.00 1.57 -1.51
C GLY A 75 13.97 0.40 -1.43
N GLU A 76 15.23 0.58 -1.84
CA GLU A 76 16.29 -0.43 -1.75
C GLU A 76 16.55 -0.83 -0.28
N GLU A 77 16.64 0.13 0.63
CA GLU A 77 16.87 -0.11 2.07
C GLU A 77 15.73 -0.91 2.72
N THR A 78 14.48 -0.52 2.45
CA THR A 78 13.30 -1.12 3.12
C THR A 78 12.91 -2.48 2.56
N ILE A 79 13.16 -2.72 1.26
CA ILE A 79 12.82 -4.01 0.63
C ILE A 79 13.88 -5.08 0.86
N THR A 80 15.16 -4.71 1.03
CA THR A 80 16.28 -5.67 1.14
C THR A 80 16.06 -6.74 2.23
N PRO A 81 15.59 -6.41 3.45
CA PRO A 81 15.28 -7.42 4.46
C PRO A 81 14.14 -8.37 4.04
N LEU A 82 13.17 -7.88 3.27
CA LEU A 82 12.04 -8.67 2.77
C LEU A 82 12.45 -9.65 1.66
N LEU A 83 13.51 -9.34 0.91
CA LEU A 83 14.06 -10.22 -0.14
C LEU A 83 14.77 -11.47 0.39
N SER A 84 15.00 -11.59 1.70
CA SER A 84 15.60 -12.78 2.30
C SER A 84 14.54 -13.67 2.94
N GLY A 85 14.66 -14.98 2.79
CA GLY A 85 13.76 -15.97 3.40
C GLY A 85 12.40 -16.12 2.72
N ASP A 86 11.53 -16.92 3.33
CA ASP A 86 10.23 -17.29 2.79
C ASP A 86 9.27 -16.08 2.76
N TRP A 87 8.53 -15.93 1.66
CA TRP A 87 7.46 -14.94 1.56
C TRP A 87 6.11 -15.55 1.99
N ASN A 88 5.66 -15.23 3.21
CA ASN A 88 4.41 -15.74 3.76
C ASN A 88 3.77 -14.76 4.76
N SER A 89 2.57 -15.10 5.24
CA SER A 89 1.75 -14.25 6.13
C SER A 89 2.40 -13.94 7.48
N TYR A 90 3.35 -14.74 7.96
CA TYR A 90 4.06 -14.46 9.22
C TYR A 90 4.90 -13.19 9.16
N ARG A 91 5.20 -12.69 7.95
CA ARG A 91 5.97 -11.46 7.72
C ARG A 91 5.12 -10.19 7.72
N TRP A 92 3.82 -10.29 8.00
CA TRP A 92 2.91 -9.14 7.95
C TRP A 92 3.41 -7.91 8.70
N ARG A 93 3.90 -8.10 9.93
CA ARG A 93 4.48 -7.03 10.75
C ARG A 93 5.63 -6.32 10.02
N GLU A 94 6.54 -7.09 9.44
CA GLU A 94 7.70 -6.56 8.72
C GLU A 94 7.28 -5.74 7.50
N ILE A 95 6.20 -6.14 6.82
CA ILE A 95 5.63 -5.41 5.68
C ILE A 95 5.07 -4.05 6.12
N LEU A 96 4.30 -4.03 7.22
CA LEU A 96 3.75 -2.79 7.78
C LEU A 96 4.86 -1.82 8.19
N ASP A 97 5.89 -2.34 8.87
CA ASP A 97 7.04 -1.57 9.33
C ASP A 97 7.84 -1.03 8.14
N ALA A 98 8.14 -1.86 7.13
CA ALA A 98 8.85 -1.46 5.92
C ALA A 98 8.09 -0.39 5.12
N ALA A 99 6.76 -0.54 4.96
CA ALA A 99 5.94 0.46 4.27
C ALA A 99 5.92 1.81 5.01
N THR A 100 5.84 1.77 6.34
CA THR A 100 5.88 2.97 7.19
C THR A 100 7.24 3.67 7.13
N ILE A 101 8.32 2.91 7.24
CA ILE A 101 9.69 3.43 7.13
C ILE A 101 9.91 4.03 5.74
N PHE A 102 9.49 3.32 4.68
CA PHE A 102 9.60 3.80 3.31
C PHE A 102 8.86 5.13 3.11
N ALA A 103 7.61 5.24 3.56
CA ALA A 103 6.81 6.45 3.42
C ALA A 103 7.48 7.67 4.09
N ASN A 104 8.09 7.47 5.26
CA ASN A 104 8.80 8.51 5.99
C ASN A 104 10.15 8.88 5.35
N GLN A 105 11.03 7.90 5.12
CA GLN A 105 12.38 8.13 4.58
C GLN A 105 12.37 8.70 3.15
N SER A 106 11.41 8.27 2.32
CA SER A 106 11.24 8.82 0.97
C SER A 106 10.72 10.26 0.97
N GLY A 107 10.17 10.74 2.09
CA GLY A 107 9.48 12.03 2.20
C GLY A 107 8.04 12.02 1.67
N LEU A 108 7.48 10.87 1.28
CA LEU A 108 6.08 10.77 0.83
C LEU A 108 5.08 11.11 1.94
N ALA A 109 5.37 10.73 3.18
CA ALA A 109 4.56 11.04 4.35
C ALA A 109 4.63 12.53 4.76
N SER A 110 5.67 13.26 4.31
CA SER A 110 5.84 14.68 4.62
C SER A 110 5.25 15.62 3.54
N ASP A 111 4.77 15.07 2.43
CA ASP A 111 4.03 15.85 1.44
C ASP A 111 2.73 16.36 2.06
N ALA A 112 2.50 17.68 2.06
CA ALA A 112 1.47 18.31 2.89
C ALA A 112 0.07 17.70 2.74
N GLY A 113 -0.33 17.34 1.51
CA GLY A 113 -1.64 16.74 1.25
C GLY A 113 -1.78 15.32 1.79
N ARG A 114 -0.67 14.57 1.81
CA ARG A 114 -0.57 13.19 2.31
C ARG A 114 -0.37 13.13 3.81
N ALA A 115 0.43 14.03 4.38
CA ALA A 115 0.63 14.17 5.82
C ALA A 115 -0.70 14.39 6.53
N GLU A 116 -1.48 15.39 6.08
CA GLU A 116 -2.80 15.69 6.63
C GLU A 116 -3.76 14.50 6.49
N LEU A 117 -3.70 13.76 5.37
CA LEU A 117 -4.55 12.57 5.18
C LEU A 117 -4.18 11.43 6.14
N LEU A 118 -2.89 11.20 6.38
CA LEU A 118 -2.40 10.23 7.36
C LEU A 118 -2.80 10.63 8.79
N ASP A 119 -2.69 11.91 9.13
CA ASP A 119 -3.06 12.42 10.46
C ASP A 119 -4.55 12.19 10.73
N ILE A 120 -5.43 12.58 9.79
CA ILE A 120 -6.87 12.35 9.89
C ILE A 120 -7.20 10.85 10.02
N ALA A 121 -6.53 9.99 9.25
CA ALA A 121 -6.75 8.55 9.32
C ALA A 121 -6.30 7.96 10.68
N ASN A 122 -5.17 8.43 11.22
CA ASN A 122 -4.72 8.05 12.57
C ASN A 122 -5.71 8.50 13.65
N GLU A 123 -6.21 9.75 13.56
CA GLU A 123 -7.22 10.26 14.48
C GLU A 123 -8.50 9.41 14.46
N ALA A 124 -8.96 9.01 13.27
CA ALA A 124 -10.12 8.13 13.11
C ALA A 124 -9.92 6.75 13.77
N ILE A 125 -8.74 6.15 13.60
CA ILE A 125 -8.37 4.86 14.22
C ILE A 125 -8.32 4.97 15.75
N VAL A 126 -7.74 6.05 16.27
CA VAL A 126 -7.67 6.31 17.71
C VAL A 126 -9.08 6.52 18.28
N ALA A 127 -9.91 7.32 17.61
CA ALA A 127 -11.29 7.60 18.03
C ALA A 127 -12.17 6.34 18.03
N SER A 128 -11.95 5.42 17.10
CA SER A 128 -12.70 4.15 17.03
C SER A 128 -12.20 3.09 18.03
N GLY A 129 -11.00 3.28 18.60
CA GLY A 129 -10.34 2.31 19.46
C GLY A 129 -9.86 1.05 18.72
N THR A 130 -9.60 1.18 17.41
CA THR A 130 -9.30 0.05 16.52
C THR A 130 -7.79 -0.20 16.43
N ASN A 131 -7.38 -1.47 16.38
CA ASN A 131 -5.97 -1.85 16.20
C ASN A 131 -5.61 -1.94 14.70
N ALA A 132 -5.41 -0.80 14.07
CA ALA A 132 -5.09 -0.67 12.66
C ALA A 132 -3.92 0.28 12.40
N THR A 133 -3.38 0.26 11.19
CA THR A 133 -2.39 1.24 10.71
C THR A 133 -2.86 1.84 9.39
N PRO A 134 -2.80 3.17 9.21
CA PRO A 134 -2.98 3.79 7.91
C PRO A 134 -1.67 3.78 7.11
N LEU A 135 -1.70 3.31 5.87
CA LEU A 135 -0.58 3.36 4.93
C LEU A 135 -0.94 4.18 3.69
N LEU A 136 0.01 4.94 3.16
CA LEU A 136 -0.19 5.67 1.91
C LEU A 136 -0.33 4.70 0.73
N CYS A 137 -1.32 4.94 -0.12
CA CYS A 137 -1.35 4.31 -1.43
C CYS A 137 -0.35 5.04 -2.35
N MET A 138 0.49 4.28 -3.03
CA MET A 138 1.52 4.84 -3.89
C MET A 138 0.91 5.69 -5.02
N LEU A 139 1.52 6.86 -5.24
CA LEU A 139 1.18 7.79 -6.32
C LEU A 139 -0.22 8.45 -6.25
N GLY A 140 -0.95 8.34 -5.13
CA GLY A 140 -2.25 9.02 -4.92
C GLY A 140 -2.29 9.96 -3.72
N GLU A 141 -3.42 10.65 -3.55
CA GLU A 141 -3.87 11.24 -2.27
C GLU A 141 -4.90 10.30 -1.64
N SER A 142 -4.45 9.11 -1.29
CA SER A 142 -5.26 8.08 -0.64
C SER A 142 -4.44 7.29 0.37
N VAL A 143 -5.12 6.75 1.36
CA VAL A 143 -4.55 5.82 2.34
C VAL A 143 -5.40 4.56 2.38
N VAL A 144 -4.78 3.48 2.82
CA VAL A 144 -5.47 2.25 3.20
C VAL A 144 -5.31 2.05 4.70
N ILE A 145 -6.40 1.75 5.40
CA ILE A 145 -6.41 1.37 6.80
C ILE A 145 -6.53 -0.15 6.86
N ILE A 146 -5.51 -0.79 7.44
CA ILE A 146 -5.34 -2.24 7.45
C ILE A 146 -5.12 -2.76 8.88
N PRO A 147 -5.48 -4.02 9.18
CA PRO A 147 -5.31 -4.59 10.50
C PRO A 147 -3.83 -4.79 10.84
N ASN A 148 -3.45 -4.52 12.09
CA ASN A 148 -2.09 -4.77 12.58
C ASN A 148 -1.79 -6.26 12.78
N ASN A 149 -2.82 -7.11 12.81
CA ASN A 149 -2.72 -8.55 12.95
C ASN A 149 -3.71 -9.23 12.00
N LEU A 150 -3.23 -10.16 11.19
CA LEU A 150 -4.03 -10.89 10.21
C LEU A 150 -5.09 -11.81 10.83
N ASP A 151 -4.85 -12.31 12.05
CA ASP A 151 -5.80 -13.19 12.75
C ASP A 151 -6.94 -12.41 13.39
N SER A 152 -6.70 -11.15 13.74
CA SER A 152 -7.70 -10.21 14.28
C SER A 152 -7.99 -9.10 13.27
N ASN A 153 -8.60 -9.52 12.16
CA ASN A 153 -9.06 -8.66 11.08
C ASN A 153 -10.03 -7.57 11.58
N LEU A 154 -10.19 -6.49 10.81
CA LEU A 154 -11.07 -5.38 11.17
C LEU A 154 -12.54 -5.82 11.07
N SER A 155 -13.30 -5.61 12.14
CA SER A 155 -14.74 -5.88 12.11
C SER A 155 -15.50 -4.79 11.34
N ILE A 156 -16.67 -5.13 10.80
CA ILE A 156 -17.57 -4.18 10.12
C ILE A 156 -17.91 -3.00 11.05
N ASN A 157 -18.07 -3.24 12.35
CA ASN A 157 -18.38 -2.19 13.32
C ASN A 157 -17.19 -1.23 13.54
N GLU A 158 -15.96 -1.75 13.61
CA GLU A 158 -14.76 -0.92 13.69
C GLU A 158 -14.57 -0.07 12.42
N MET A 159 -14.69 -0.70 11.25
CA MET A 159 -14.61 0.00 9.97
C MET A 159 -15.72 1.04 9.80
N GLY A 160 -16.93 0.75 10.29
CA GLY A 160 -18.06 1.69 10.29
C GLY A 160 -17.77 2.95 11.12
N LYS A 161 -17.25 2.79 12.35
CA LYS A 161 -16.87 3.94 13.19
C LYS A 161 -15.79 4.81 12.55
N ILE A 162 -14.79 4.19 11.93
CA ILE A 162 -13.75 4.90 11.20
C ILE A 162 -14.36 5.64 10.01
N ALA A 163 -15.23 4.98 9.23
CA ALA A 163 -15.89 5.58 8.08
C ALA A 163 -16.76 6.79 8.47
N ASP A 164 -17.54 6.68 9.56
CA ASP A 164 -18.38 7.78 10.07
C ASP A 164 -17.52 8.99 10.48
N TYR A 165 -16.38 8.76 11.13
CA TYR A 165 -15.43 9.81 11.47
C TYR A 165 -14.90 10.48 10.19
N LEU A 166 -14.43 9.69 9.22
CA LEU A 166 -13.86 10.18 7.97
C LEU A 166 -14.88 11.00 7.16
N GLU A 167 -16.15 10.57 7.13
CA GLU A 167 -17.22 11.32 6.47
C GLU A 167 -17.46 12.68 7.15
N SER A 168 -17.40 12.73 8.49
CA SER A 168 -17.57 13.98 9.26
C SER A 168 -16.52 15.05 8.93
N VAL A 169 -15.34 14.63 8.43
CA VAL A 169 -14.25 15.50 7.98
C VAL A 169 -14.11 15.55 6.45
N ASN A 170 -15.19 15.20 5.73
CA ASN A 170 -15.32 15.32 4.27
C ASN A 170 -14.31 14.45 3.47
N LEU A 171 -13.97 13.28 4.02
CA LEU A 171 -13.26 12.22 3.30
C LEU A 171 -14.24 11.13 2.87
N GLN A 172 -13.89 10.42 1.80
CA GLN A 172 -14.62 9.24 1.34
C GLN A 172 -13.87 7.99 1.72
N SER A 173 -14.61 6.93 2.00
CA SER A 173 -14.03 5.62 2.28
C SER A 173 -14.84 4.49 1.68
N CYS A 174 -14.18 3.36 1.45
CA CYS A 174 -14.82 2.12 0.97
C CYS A 174 -14.16 0.91 1.61
N ILE A 175 -14.99 -0.01 2.10
CA ILE A 175 -14.54 -1.32 2.59
C ILE A 175 -14.23 -2.18 1.37
N VAL A 176 -13.02 -2.73 1.33
CA VAL A 176 -12.57 -3.64 0.29
C VAL A 176 -11.98 -4.90 0.93
N ASN A 177 -11.90 -5.97 0.15
CA ASN A 177 -11.29 -7.23 0.56
C ASN A 177 -10.05 -7.49 -0.31
N LEU A 178 -9.02 -8.09 0.27
CA LEU A 178 -7.89 -8.56 -0.52
C LEU A 178 -8.34 -9.68 -1.45
N SER A 179 -8.08 -9.54 -2.75
CA SER A 179 -8.43 -10.58 -3.72
C SER A 179 -7.42 -11.73 -3.71
N SER A 180 -7.92 -12.95 -3.89
CA SER A 180 -7.13 -14.12 -4.25
C SER A 180 -7.05 -14.33 -5.76
N ASP A 181 -7.78 -13.53 -6.54
CA ASP A 181 -7.88 -13.67 -7.98
C ASP A 181 -6.53 -13.36 -8.63
N THR A 182 -6.21 -14.19 -9.62
CA THR A 182 -4.95 -14.16 -10.36
C THR A 182 -5.29 -14.13 -11.84
N LEU A 183 -4.49 -13.41 -12.63
CA LEU A 183 -4.55 -13.47 -14.09
C LEU A 183 -3.79 -14.67 -14.69
N ARG A 184 -3.22 -15.53 -13.84
CA ARG A 184 -2.54 -16.77 -14.21
C ARG A 184 -3.51 -17.85 -14.68
#